data_AF-A0A0E0FE19-F1
#
_entry.id   AF-A0A0E0FE19-F1
#
_cell.length_a   1.000
_cell.length_b   1.000
_cell.length_c   1.000
_cell.angle_alpha   90.00
_cell.angle_beta   90.00
_cell.angle_gamma   90.00
#
_symmetry.space_group_name_H-M   'P 1'
#
loop_
_entity.id
_entity.type
_entity.pdbx_description
1 polymer ?
#
loop_
_entity_poly.entity_id
_entity_poly.type
_entity_poly.pdbx_seq_one_letter_code
_entity_poly.pdbx_strand_id
1 'polypeptide(L)'
;MPPPLLLLLFFLLAGAAAAEEPPAAPSSSPPPHKNATLSEILPRYGLPPGVFPASVTAFTLAANGSLAVDLGGPCYAHYEYLTYFEPRVTGVLRYGSLTGLSGVKVRRFLVWFDVVRVKVDLPPPPRYVYLDIGWITRKLPADEFESPHECEDSKKCRLSSALATVAAWFQGMEKGFGLVTALHEFLDQLMDLEKGKKPSEQAAACRIMQAKDKLITLQPVVRACVFLATAVAAVIMGLNKQSYTTVVAIVGTRPVTQTFTAKFKDTPAFVFFVIANAIASGYNLMVLVTRRILQRRVQSLSVHLLDMVILTLLATGSATAASMAQLGKNGNLHARWNPICDKFGSFCNHGGIALVSSFIGVALMLALNLLSAAANSPRSNVTGQ
;
A
#
# COMPACT_ATOMS: atom_id res chain seq x y z
N MET A 1 34.33 18.12 -14.75
CA MET A 1 33.63 17.59 -13.56
C MET A 1 32.29 17.02 -14.04
N PRO A 2 32.04 15.71 -13.86
CA PRO A 2 31.07 14.95 -14.65
C PRO A 2 29.64 15.08 -14.12
N PRO A 3 28.59 14.98 -14.95
CA PRO A 3 27.21 15.04 -14.47
C PRO A 3 26.73 13.65 -14.01
N PRO A 4 26.06 13.55 -12.84
CA PRO A 4 25.56 12.29 -12.26
C PRO A 4 24.33 11.71 -12.98
N LEU A 5 23.87 12.30 -14.08
CA LEU A 5 22.68 11.87 -14.82
C LEU A 5 22.90 10.68 -15.75
N LEU A 6 24.14 10.39 -16.15
CA LEU A 6 24.44 9.27 -17.05
C LEU A 6 24.41 7.89 -16.34
N LEU A 7 24.65 7.87 -15.02
CA LEU A 7 24.65 6.64 -14.21
C LEU A 7 23.24 6.11 -13.90
N LEU A 8 22.21 6.98 -13.91
CA LEU A 8 20.82 6.59 -13.71
C LEU A 8 20.19 5.95 -14.96
N LEU A 9 20.70 6.26 -16.16
CA LEU A 9 20.27 5.64 -17.42
C LEU A 9 20.93 4.27 -17.66
N PHE A 10 22.10 4.01 -17.06
CA PHE A 10 22.83 2.75 -17.25
C PHE A 10 22.22 1.57 -16.46
N PHE A 11 21.48 1.82 -15.37
CA PHE A 11 20.80 0.78 -14.60
C PHE A 11 19.45 0.34 -15.19
N LEU A 12 18.94 1.02 -16.22
CA LEU A 12 17.61 0.75 -16.79
C LEU A 12 17.62 -0.12 -18.07
N LEU A 13 18.78 -0.56 -18.56
CA LEU A 13 18.88 -1.30 -19.84
C LEU A 13 19.53 -2.69 -19.77
N ALA A 14 19.84 -3.23 -18.60
CA ALA A 14 20.34 -4.60 -18.48
C ALA A 14 19.26 -5.53 -17.93
N GLY A 15 18.50 -6.17 -18.83
CA GLY A 15 17.54 -7.19 -18.43
C GLY A 15 16.56 -7.63 -19.51
N ALA A 16 17.01 -7.82 -20.74
CA ALA A 16 16.29 -8.61 -21.73
C ALA A 16 17.11 -9.87 -22.02
N ALA A 17 16.57 -11.04 -21.71
CA ALA A 17 16.94 -12.30 -22.34
C ALA A 17 15.70 -13.20 -22.39
N ALA A 18 15.40 -13.66 -23.59
CA ALA A 18 14.27 -14.45 -24.01
C ALA A 18 14.43 -15.95 -23.67
N ALA A 19 13.31 -16.67 -23.62
CA ALA A 19 13.12 -18.06 -24.07
C ALA A 19 11.64 -18.43 -23.79
N GLU A 20 10.77 -18.55 -24.79
CA GLU A 20 10.55 -19.69 -25.70
C GLU A 20 9.52 -20.70 -25.15
N GLU A 21 8.39 -20.78 -25.85
CA GLU A 21 7.27 -21.72 -25.69
C GLU A 21 7.47 -22.83 -26.72
N PRO A 22 7.40 -24.14 -26.37
CA PRO A 22 6.22 -24.96 -26.69
C PRO A 22 6.10 -26.26 -25.81
N PRO A 23 5.25 -27.27 -26.12
CA PRO A 23 3.90 -27.31 -26.68
C PRO A 23 2.88 -28.01 -25.73
N ALA A 24 1.60 -28.01 -26.13
CA ALA A 24 0.54 -28.80 -25.53
C ALA A 24 0.50 -30.27 -26.04
N ALA A 25 0.05 -31.21 -25.18
CA ALA A 25 -0.82 -32.40 -25.42
C ALA A 25 -0.53 -33.56 -24.40
N PRO A 26 -1.29 -34.67 -24.33
CA PRO A 26 -2.72 -34.81 -24.01
C PRO A 26 -3.02 -35.86 -22.89
N SER A 27 -4.28 -35.88 -22.44
CA SER A 27 -5.09 -37.03 -21.96
C SER A 27 -4.63 -37.92 -20.79
N SER A 28 -5.46 -38.03 -19.75
CA SER A 28 -6.34 -39.20 -19.50
C SER A 28 -6.68 -39.33 -18.01
N SER A 29 -7.98 -39.38 -17.70
CA SER A 29 -8.54 -39.66 -16.38
C SER A 29 -8.56 -41.16 -16.08
N PRO A 30 -8.29 -41.58 -14.82
CA PRO A 30 -8.88 -42.79 -14.24
C PRO A 30 -9.63 -42.49 -12.90
N PRO A 31 -10.46 -43.43 -12.41
CA PRO A 31 -11.75 -43.13 -11.76
C PRO A 31 -11.68 -42.74 -10.28
N PRO A 32 -12.73 -42.09 -9.74
CA PRO A 32 -12.86 -41.85 -8.32
C PRO A 32 -13.09 -43.17 -7.55
N HIS A 33 -12.21 -43.49 -6.61
CA HIS A 33 -12.44 -44.56 -5.64
C HIS A 33 -13.58 -44.13 -4.70
N LYS A 34 -14.73 -44.78 -4.84
CA LYS A 34 -16.02 -44.24 -4.38
C LYS A 34 -16.28 -44.20 -2.87
N ASN A 35 -15.45 -44.76 -1.98
CA ASN A 35 -15.79 -44.83 -0.55
C ASN A 35 -14.62 -44.62 0.43
N ALA A 36 -13.48 -44.10 -0.01
CA ALA A 36 -12.37 -43.79 0.89
C ALA A 36 -12.20 -42.28 0.96
N THR A 37 -12.11 -41.69 2.14
CA THR A 37 -11.72 -40.28 2.29
C THR A 37 -10.21 -40.15 2.14
N LEU A 38 -9.70 -39.03 1.63
CA LEU A 38 -8.27 -38.83 1.45
C LEU A 38 -7.49 -39.01 2.78
N SER A 39 -8.08 -38.56 3.88
CA SER A 39 -7.60 -38.71 5.25
C SER A 39 -7.41 -40.16 5.70
N GLU A 40 -8.12 -41.13 5.11
CA GLU A 40 -7.95 -42.56 5.43
C GLU A 40 -6.82 -43.23 4.63
N ILE A 41 -6.52 -42.70 3.44
CA ILE A 41 -5.51 -43.26 2.55
C ILE A 41 -4.11 -42.82 2.97
N LEU A 42 -3.95 -41.56 3.40
CA LEU A 42 -2.64 -41.00 3.78
C LEU A 42 -1.92 -41.83 4.86
N PRO A 43 -2.57 -42.30 5.94
CA PRO A 43 -1.92 -43.14 6.95
C PRO A 43 -1.40 -44.47 6.41
N ARG A 44 -2.01 -45.04 5.37
CA ARG A 44 -1.51 -46.29 4.73
C ARG A 44 -0.17 -46.10 4.04
N TYR A 45 0.11 -44.87 3.62
CA TYR A 45 1.40 -44.46 3.06
C TYR A 45 2.31 -43.83 4.12
N GLY A 46 1.97 -43.91 5.41
CA GLY A 46 2.77 -43.37 6.51
C GLY A 46 2.69 -41.85 6.66
N LEU A 47 1.79 -41.14 5.97
CA LEU A 47 1.58 -39.71 6.16
C LEU A 47 0.42 -39.43 7.14
N PRO A 48 0.53 -38.41 8.01
CA PRO A 48 -0.57 -37.97 8.84
C PRO A 48 -1.79 -37.51 8.01
N PRO A 49 -3.02 -37.69 8.50
CA PRO A 49 -4.23 -37.32 7.77
C PRO A 49 -4.41 -35.80 7.63
N GLY A 50 -3.86 -35.00 8.55
CA GLY A 50 -3.97 -33.53 8.59
C GLY A 50 -3.00 -32.77 7.69
N VAL A 51 -2.26 -33.45 6.80
CA VAL A 51 -1.41 -32.81 5.78
C VAL A 51 -2.24 -31.95 4.81
N PHE A 52 -3.50 -32.30 4.61
CA PHE A 52 -4.47 -31.52 3.85
C PHE A 52 -5.59 -31.00 4.76
N PRO A 53 -6.19 -29.85 4.42
CA PRO A 53 -7.28 -29.29 5.20
C PRO A 53 -8.57 -30.11 5.05
N ALA A 54 -9.54 -29.87 5.94
CA ALA A 54 -10.83 -30.56 5.93
C ALA A 54 -11.71 -30.28 4.69
N SER A 55 -11.36 -29.29 3.86
CA SER A 55 -12.15 -28.81 2.70
C SER A 55 -11.94 -29.60 1.41
N VAL A 56 -11.33 -30.78 1.48
CA VAL A 56 -11.11 -31.65 0.33
C VAL A 56 -12.45 -32.19 -0.17
N THR A 57 -12.75 -31.92 -1.43
CA THR A 57 -14.01 -32.33 -2.07
C THR A 57 -13.88 -33.63 -2.86
N ALA A 58 -12.75 -33.83 -3.54
CA ALA A 58 -12.47 -35.03 -4.31
C ALA A 58 -10.96 -35.29 -4.37
N PHE A 59 -10.57 -36.53 -4.65
CA PHE A 59 -9.19 -36.87 -4.97
C PHE A 59 -9.13 -38.00 -6.00
N THR A 60 -8.00 -38.07 -6.70
CA THR A 60 -7.66 -39.14 -7.64
C THR A 60 -6.27 -39.63 -7.31
N LEU A 61 -6.11 -40.96 -7.19
CA LEU A 61 -4.82 -41.61 -6.95
C LEU A 61 -4.59 -42.65 -8.05
N ALA A 62 -3.57 -42.43 -8.86
CA ALA A 62 -3.18 -43.35 -9.92
C ALA A 62 -2.23 -44.44 -9.39
N ALA A 63 -2.15 -45.56 -10.10
CA ALA A 63 -1.29 -46.70 -9.73
C ALA A 63 0.20 -46.36 -9.66
N ASN A 64 0.64 -45.32 -10.38
CA ASN A 64 2.02 -44.82 -10.34
C ASN A 64 2.32 -43.94 -9.10
N GLY A 65 1.35 -43.74 -8.21
CA GLY A 65 1.45 -42.87 -7.04
C GLY A 65 1.11 -41.40 -7.30
N SER A 66 0.71 -41.01 -8.51
CA SER A 66 0.25 -39.64 -8.81
C SER A 66 -1.06 -39.36 -8.09
N LEU A 67 -1.05 -38.36 -7.22
CA LEU A 67 -2.17 -37.89 -6.41
C LEU A 67 -2.59 -36.49 -6.88
N ALA A 68 -3.87 -36.31 -7.19
CA ALA A 68 -4.48 -34.99 -7.36
C ALA A 68 -5.66 -34.83 -6.43
N VAL A 69 -5.72 -33.70 -5.73
CA VAL A 69 -6.68 -33.37 -4.68
C VAL A 69 -7.40 -32.09 -5.07
N ASP A 70 -8.73 -32.13 -5.11
CA ASP A 70 -9.59 -31.01 -5.49
C ASP A 70 -10.29 -30.46 -4.23
N LEU A 71 -10.15 -29.16 -4.00
CA LEU A 71 -10.78 -28.40 -2.91
C LEU A 71 -11.92 -27.57 -3.48
N GLY A 72 -12.93 -27.26 -2.65
CA GLY A 72 -14.07 -26.42 -3.06
C GLY A 72 -13.70 -24.96 -3.39
N GLY A 73 -12.46 -24.54 -3.10
CA GLY A 73 -11.92 -23.21 -3.36
C GLY A 73 -10.53 -23.03 -2.75
N PRO A 74 -9.92 -21.83 -2.88
CA PRO A 74 -8.65 -21.54 -2.24
C PRO A 74 -8.81 -21.56 -0.72
N CYS A 75 -7.94 -22.31 -0.04
CA CYS A 75 -8.01 -22.49 1.41
C CYS A 75 -6.77 -21.94 2.10
N TYR A 76 -6.97 -21.28 3.23
CA TYR A 76 -5.91 -20.89 4.15
C TYR A 76 -6.07 -21.70 5.43
N ALA A 77 -5.08 -22.52 5.74
CA ALA A 77 -5.00 -23.29 6.96
C ALA A 77 -3.81 -22.82 7.79
N HIS A 78 -4.03 -22.68 9.09
CA HIS A 78 -3.01 -22.24 10.04
C HIS A 78 -2.40 -23.46 10.73
N TYR A 79 -1.21 -23.85 10.29
CA TYR A 79 -0.29 -24.71 11.05
C TYR A 79 0.73 -23.78 11.75
N GLU A 80 1.99 -24.22 12.00
CA GLU A 80 3.06 -23.33 12.49
C GLU A 80 3.26 -22.13 11.55
N TYR A 81 2.99 -22.36 10.25
CA TYR A 81 2.93 -21.33 9.23
C TYR A 81 1.56 -21.29 8.56
N LEU A 82 1.15 -20.08 8.15
CA LEU A 82 -0.02 -19.91 7.29
C LEU A 82 0.24 -20.62 5.96
N THR A 83 -0.55 -21.66 5.70
CA THR A 83 -0.43 -22.52 4.52
C THR A 83 -1.62 -22.29 3.60
N TYR A 84 -1.33 -21.91 2.37
CA TYR A 84 -2.28 -21.70 1.30
C TYR A 84 -2.36 -22.95 0.43
N PHE A 85 -3.58 -23.41 0.19
CA PHE A 85 -3.90 -24.49 -0.73
C PHE A 85 -4.69 -23.91 -1.90
N GLU A 86 -4.18 -24.17 -3.10
CA GLU A 86 -4.86 -23.90 -4.36
C GLU A 86 -6.08 -24.83 -4.50
N PRO A 87 -7.13 -24.45 -5.27
CA PRO A 87 -8.30 -25.32 -5.47
C PRO A 87 -7.98 -26.71 -6.02
N ARG A 88 -6.82 -26.88 -6.66
CA ARG A 88 -6.35 -28.16 -7.14
C ARG A 88 -4.89 -28.34 -6.78
N VAL A 89 -4.60 -29.34 -5.96
CA VAL A 89 -3.26 -29.68 -5.50
C VAL A 89 -2.82 -30.99 -6.15
N THR A 90 -1.58 -31.06 -6.61
CA THR A 90 -1.04 -32.25 -7.30
C THR A 90 0.30 -32.65 -6.69
N GLY A 91 0.61 -33.95 -6.74
CA GLY A 91 1.89 -34.48 -6.28
C GLY A 91 2.00 -36.00 -6.48
N VAL A 92 3.12 -36.58 -6.06
CA VAL A 92 3.39 -38.02 -6.14
C VAL A 92 3.55 -38.58 -4.72
N LEU A 93 2.59 -39.40 -4.30
CA LEU A 93 2.53 -40.03 -3.00
C LEU A 93 3.38 -41.31 -2.98
N ARG A 94 4.28 -41.39 -2.01
CA ARG A 94 5.13 -42.54 -1.72
C ARG A 94 5.06 -42.86 -0.23
N TYR A 95 5.53 -44.05 0.14
CA TYR A 95 5.61 -44.40 1.56
C TYR A 95 6.55 -43.42 2.30
N GLY A 96 6.02 -42.73 3.31
CA GLY A 96 6.70 -41.74 4.13
C GLY A 96 6.97 -40.38 3.45
N SER A 97 6.52 -40.16 2.21
CA SER A 97 6.75 -38.87 1.54
C SER A 97 5.76 -38.53 0.42
N LEU A 98 5.49 -37.24 0.24
CA LEU A 98 4.74 -36.65 -0.86
C LEU A 98 5.67 -35.71 -1.63
N THR A 99 5.98 -36.04 -2.89
CA THR A 99 7.01 -35.37 -3.70
C THR A 99 6.42 -34.69 -4.94
N GLY A 100 7.09 -33.67 -5.49
CA GLY A 100 6.60 -32.98 -6.68
C GLY A 100 5.28 -32.25 -6.42
N LEU A 101 5.11 -31.73 -5.21
CA LEU A 101 3.90 -31.07 -4.76
C LEU A 101 3.76 -29.71 -5.45
N SER A 102 2.57 -29.43 -5.98
CA SER A 102 2.22 -28.16 -6.62
C SER A 102 0.84 -27.71 -6.16
N GLY A 103 0.72 -26.43 -5.81
CA GLY A 103 -0.51 -25.83 -5.27
C GLY A 103 -0.54 -25.67 -3.75
N VAL A 104 0.56 -25.94 -3.04
CA VAL A 104 0.69 -25.70 -1.59
C VAL A 104 1.79 -24.68 -1.33
N LYS A 105 1.45 -23.59 -0.64
CA LYS A 105 2.39 -22.50 -0.32
C LYS A 105 2.39 -22.20 1.16
N VAL A 106 3.56 -22.14 1.77
CA VAL A 106 3.71 -21.69 3.16
C VAL A 106 4.20 -20.25 3.20
N ARG A 107 3.69 -19.45 4.14
CA ARG A 107 4.13 -18.07 4.33
C ARG A 107 5.14 -17.97 5.44
N ARG A 108 6.33 -17.44 5.12
CA ARG A 108 7.40 -17.22 6.09
C ARG A 108 8.06 -15.87 5.86
N PHE A 109 8.31 -15.09 6.93
CA PHE A 109 8.90 -13.75 6.88
C PHE A 109 8.39 -12.90 5.70
N LEU A 110 7.07 -12.89 5.50
CA LEU A 110 6.35 -12.08 4.50
C LEU A 110 6.37 -12.59 3.05
N VAL A 111 7.09 -13.67 2.77
CA VAL A 111 7.19 -14.28 1.44
C VAL A 111 6.42 -15.60 1.42
N TRP A 112 5.71 -15.85 0.31
CA TRP A 112 5.09 -17.14 0.04
C TRP A 112 6.09 -18.04 -0.66
N PHE A 113 6.24 -19.26 -0.16
CA PHE A 113 7.12 -20.24 -0.75
C PHE A 113 6.36 -21.51 -1.07
N ASP A 114 6.61 -22.05 -2.26
CA ASP A 114 6.03 -23.31 -2.68
C ASP A 114 6.64 -24.48 -1.92
N VAL A 115 5.76 -25.34 -1.40
CA VAL A 115 6.15 -26.60 -0.78
C VAL A 115 6.29 -27.63 -1.88
N VAL A 116 7.49 -28.15 -2.08
CA VAL A 116 7.81 -29.09 -3.16
C VAL A 116 7.72 -30.53 -2.68
N ARG A 117 7.97 -30.77 -1.38
CA ARG A 117 7.91 -32.10 -0.80
C ARG A 117 7.56 -32.07 0.69
N VAL A 118 6.80 -33.08 1.12
CA VAL A 118 6.53 -33.39 2.53
C VAL A 118 7.10 -34.78 2.84
N LYS A 119 7.84 -34.94 3.94
CA LYS A 119 8.41 -36.22 4.40
C LYS A 119 8.10 -36.42 5.88
N VAL A 120 8.16 -37.66 6.35
CA VAL A 120 7.99 -37.98 7.77
C VAL A 120 9.09 -38.89 8.29
N ASP A 121 9.30 -38.90 9.61
CA ASP A 121 10.18 -39.87 10.26
C ASP A 121 9.60 -41.30 10.19
N LEU A 122 10.47 -42.30 9.97
CA LEU A 122 10.15 -43.74 10.01
C LEU A 122 10.89 -44.38 11.19
N PRO A 123 10.31 -45.33 11.94
CA PRO A 123 9.01 -45.99 11.73
C PRO A 123 7.80 -45.21 12.28
N PRO A 124 6.57 -45.44 11.77
CA PRO A 124 5.34 -44.80 12.27
C PRO A 124 5.02 -45.18 13.73
N PRO A 125 4.42 -44.30 14.56
CA PRO A 125 3.96 -42.94 14.23
C PRO A 125 5.13 -41.94 14.11
N PRO A 126 5.10 -41.04 13.11
CA PRO A 126 6.17 -40.08 12.93
C PRO A 126 6.18 -39.06 14.07
N ARG A 127 7.37 -38.69 14.55
CA ARG A 127 7.52 -37.64 15.57
C ARG A 127 7.55 -36.24 14.94
N TYR A 128 8.06 -36.14 13.71
CA TYR A 128 8.14 -34.89 12.96
C TYR A 128 7.76 -35.08 11.48
N VAL A 129 7.23 -34.00 10.92
CA VAL A 129 6.95 -33.81 9.50
C VAL A 129 7.94 -32.78 8.94
N TYR A 130 8.60 -33.12 7.84
CA TYR A 130 9.55 -32.25 7.17
C TYR A 130 8.93 -31.67 5.90
N LEU A 131 8.83 -30.34 5.83
CA LEU A 131 8.42 -29.62 4.64
C LEU A 131 9.63 -29.06 3.90
N ASP A 132 9.86 -29.55 2.69
CA ASP A 132 10.88 -29.07 1.76
C ASP A 132 10.29 -27.93 0.92
N ILE A 133 10.79 -26.73 1.17
CA ILE A 133 10.41 -25.46 0.58
C ILE A 133 11.50 -25.07 -0.43
N GLY A 134 11.54 -25.78 -1.56
CA GLY A 134 12.59 -25.64 -2.57
C GLY A 134 13.99 -25.95 -2.02
N TRP A 135 14.69 -24.93 -1.53
CA TRP A 135 16.08 -24.98 -1.04
C TRP A 135 16.20 -25.10 0.49
N ILE A 136 15.09 -25.04 1.24
CA ILE A 136 15.08 -25.14 2.71
C ILE A 136 14.16 -26.27 3.16
N THR A 137 14.62 -27.12 4.08
CA THR A 137 13.76 -28.07 4.81
C THR A 137 13.38 -27.50 6.17
N ARG A 138 12.08 -27.59 6.51
CA ARG A 138 11.54 -27.21 7.83
C ARG A 138 11.02 -28.43 8.54
N LYS A 139 11.30 -28.51 9.84
CA LYS A 139 10.90 -29.60 10.73
C LYS A 139 9.75 -29.13 11.60
N LEU A 140 8.60 -29.78 11.49
CA LEU A 140 7.39 -29.49 12.23
C LEU A 140 6.99 -30.71 13.06
N PRO A 141 6.39 -30.52 14.24
CA PRO A 141 6.01 -31.63 15.10
C PRO A 141 4.74 -32.30 14.53
N ALA A 142 4.66 -33.63 14.62
CA ALA A 142 3.65 -34.40 13.90
C ALA A 142 2.23 -34.31 14.49
N ASP A 143 2.13 -33.91 15.76
CA ASP A 143 0.89 -33.60 16.49
C ASP A 143 0.05 -32.55 15.77
N GLU A 144 0.69 -31.58 15.12
CA GLU A 144 -0.01 -30.54 14.35
C GLU A 144 -0.69 -31.08 13.08
N PHE A 145 -0.31 -32.28 12.62
CA PHE A 145 -0.89 -32.90 11.42
C PHE A 145 -1.77 -34.11 11.76
N GLU A 146 -2.08 -34.35 13.04
CA GLU A 146 -2.96 -35.45 13.45
C GLU A 146 -4.41 -35.21 13.07
N SER A 147 -4.86 -33.95 13.07
CA SER A 147 -6.22 -33.57 12.68
C SER A 147 -6.24 -32.65 11.45
N PRO A 148 -7.20 -32.86 10.52
CA PRO A 148 -7.39 -31.92 9.41
C PRO A 148 -7.76 -30.53 9.94
N HIS A 149 -6.98 -29.54 9.54
CA HIS A 149 -7.25 -28.15 9.91
C HIS A 149 -8.46 -27.62 9.12
N GLU A 150 -9.36 -26.91 9.79
CA GLU A 150 -10.46 -26.21 9.14
C GLU A 150 -9.88 -25.11 8.23
N CYS A 151 -10.45 -24.97 7.04
CA CYS A 151 -10.14 -23.83 6.20
C CYS A 151 -10.76 -22.60 6.80
N GLU A 152 -9.95 -21.57 7.00
CA GLU A 152 -10.50 -20.26 7.29
C GLU A 152 -11.28 -19.82 6.06
N ASP A 153 -12.61 -19.79 6.18
CA ASP A 153 -13.47 -19.22 5.17
C ASP A 153 -12.94 -17.82 4.87
N SER A 154 -12.66 -17.53 3.60
CA SER A 154 -12.32 -16.18 3.12
C SER A 154 -13.43 -15.13 3.44
N LYS A 155 -14.51 -15.56 4.09
CA LYS A 155 -15.66 -14.79 4.59
C LYS A 155 -15.52 -14.29 6.04
N LYS A 156 -14.48 -14.64 6.80
CA LYS A 156 -14.22 -14.07 8.15
C LYS A 156 -13.04 -13.07 8.15
N CYS A 157 -13.38 -11.80 7.96
CA CYS A 157 -12.51 -10.62 8.21
C CYS A 157 -12.33 -10.38 9.74
N ARG A 158 -11.36 -9.66 10.32
CA ARG A 158 -10.37 -8.66 9.87
C ARG A 158 -9.33 -8.33 10.96
N LEU A 159 -8.37 -7.45 10.62
CA LEU A 159 -7.39 -6.81 11.51
C LEU A 159 -7.75 -5.34 11.80
N SER A 160 -7.55 -4.92 13.05
CA SER A 160 -7.46 -3.53 13.54
C SER A 160 -6.00 -3.29 13.94
N SER A 161 -5.37 -2.22 13.42
CA SER A 161 -4.23 -1.52 14.07
C SER A 161 -3.70 -0.35 13.22
N ALA A 162 -3.78 -0.44 11.89
CA ALA A 162 -3.19 0.58 11.00
C ALA A 162 -3.97 1.92 10.95
N LEU A 163 -5.24 1.95 11.38
CA LEU A 163 -6.04 3.18 11.44
C LEU A 163 -5.84 3.95 12.77
N ALA A 164 -5.42 3.27 13.84
CA ALA A 164 -5.20 3.88 15.15
C ALA A 164 -3.91 4.73 15.19
N THR A 165 -2.88 4.36 14.42
CA THR A 165 -1.62 5.12 14.31
C THR A 165 -1.77 6.41 13.51
N VAL A 166 -2.73 6.49 12.59
CA VAL A 166 -3.05 7.71 11.82
C VAL A 166 -3.78 8.73 12.70
N ALA A 167 -4.67 8.27 13.59
CA ALA A 167 -5.36 9.12 14.56
C ALA A 167 -4.39 9.71 15.61
N ALA A 168 -3.41 8.93 16.07
CA ALA A 168 -2.42 9.39 17.05
C ALA A 168 -1.39 10.40 16.47
N TRP A 169 -1.07 10.31 15.17
CA TRP A 169 -0.18 11.27 14.50
C TRP A 169 -0.87 12.61 14.23
N PHE A 170 -2.19 12.61 13.98
CA PHE A 170 -2.98 13.82 13.74
C PHE A 170 -3.20 14.67 15.00
N GLN A 171 -3.26 14.07 16.19
CA GLN A 171 -3.34 14.79 17.47
C GLN A 171 -2.10 15.66 17.77
N GLY A 172 -0.98 15.45 17.05
CA GLY A 172 0.25 16.23 17.21
C GLY A 172 0.30 17.57 16.45
N MET A 173 -0.53 17.75 15.41
CA MET A 173 -0.49 18.96 14.55
C MET A 173 -1.52 20.04 14.93
N GLU A 174 -2.35 19.81 15.94
CA GLU A 174 -3.46 20.70 16.35
C GLU A 174 -3.08 22.03 17.00
N LYS A 175 -1.78 22.34 17.21
CA LYS A 175 -1.38 23.62 17.85
C LYS A 175 -1.11 24.77 16.88
N GLY A 176 -1.41 24.60 15.58
CA GLY A 176 -1.16 25.64 14.58
C GLY A 176 -2.30 25.79 13.58
N PHE A 177 -3.08 26.88 13.75
CA PHE A 177 -3.81 27.56 12.68
C PHE A 177 -5.23 27.06 12.33
N GLY A 178 -6.21 27.46 13.13
CA GLY A 178 -7.30 28.38 12.73
C GLY A 178 -8.17 28.09 11.50
N LEU A 179 -8.23 26.87 10.97
CA LEU A 179 -9.18 26.44 9.94
C LEU A 179 -10.20 25.43 10.52
N VAL A 180 -10.58 25.64 11.78
CA VAL A 180 -11.29 24.64 12.61
C VAL A 180 -12.81 24.72 12.47
N THR A 181 -13.42 25.83 12.10
CA THR A 181 -14.89 25.96 12.17
C THR A 181 -15.63 25.18 11.09
N ALA A 182 -15.15 25.17 9.84
CA ALA A 182 -15.77 24.39 8.76
C ALA A 182 -15.50 22.88 8.87
N LEU A 183 -14.41 22.49 9.55
CA LEU A 183 -14.11 21.10 9.84
C LEU A 183 -14.82 20.61 11.10
N HIS A 184 -15.12 21.49 12.07
CA HIS A 184 -15.89 21.18 13.27
C HIS A 184 -17.34 20.81 12.93
N GLU A 185 -17.95 21.50 11.98
CA GLU A 185 -19.33 21.21 11.55
C GLU A 185 -19.43 19.85 10.83
N PHE A 186 -18.39 19.48 10.07
CA PHE A 186 -18.30 18.16 9.43
C PHE A 186 -17.90 17.04 10.41
N LEU A 187 -17.13 17.36 11.46
CA LEU A 187 -16.74 16.44 12.54
C LEU A 187 -17.87 16.20 13.55
N ASP A 188 -18.70 17.19 13.86
CA ASP A 188 -19.89 17.02 14.72
C ASP A 188 -20.94 16.13 14.05
N GLN A 189 -21.15 16.29 12.73
CA GLN A 189 -21.97 15.35 11.94
C GLN A 189 -21.41 13.92 11.89
N LEU A 190 -20.09 13.74 12.12
CA LEU A 190 -19.45 12.43 12.22
C LEU A 190 -19.51 11.86 13.65
N MET A 191 -19.62 12.68 14.69
CA MET A 191 -19.78 12.24 16.08
C MET A 191 -21.22 11.83 16.45
N ASP A 192 -22.24 12.35 15.77
CA ASP A 192 -23.64 11.99 16.04
C ASP A 192 -24.04 10.58 15.55
N LEU A 193 -23.22 9.94 14.72
CA LEU A 193 -23.46 8.55 14.26
C LEU A 193 -22.92 7.47 15.22
N GLU A 194 -22.19 7.83 16.28
CA GLU A 194 -21.67 6.85 17.25
C GLU A 194 -22.64 6.55 18.42
N LYS A 195 -23.70 7.34 18.61
CA LYS A 195 -24.52 7.24 19.84
C LYS A 195 -25.62 6.17 19.85
N GLY A 196 -25.82 5.42 18.77
CA GLY A 196 -26.93 4.47 18.70
C GLY A 196 -26.51 3.11 18.15
N LYS A 197 -26.45 2.10 19.03
CA LYS A 197 -26.38 0.66 18.75
C LYS A 197 -24.98 0.12 18.45
N LYS A 198 -24.35 -0.52 19.45
CA LYS A 198 -23.21 -1.44 19.24
C LYS A 198 -23.61 -2.52 18.21
N PRO A 199 -22.95 -2.64 17.05
CA PRO A 199 -23.02 -3.83 16.23
C PRO A 199 -21.74 -4.64 16.44
N SER A 200 -21.90 -5.95 16.47
CA SER A 200 -20.83 -6.94 16.49
C SER A 200 -19.67 -6.59 15.55
N GLU A 201 -18.46 -6.80 16.04
CA GLU A 201 -17.14 -6.54 15.45
C GLU A 201 -16.97 -7.06 14.00
N GLN A 202 -17.83 -8.00 13.58
CA GLN A 202 -17.89 -8.61 12.25
C GLN A 202 -18.60 -7.75 11.17
N ALA A 203 -19.46 -6.79 11.54
CA ALA A 203 -20.14 -5.92 10.57
C ALA A 203 -19.22 -4.85 9.96
N ALA A 204 -18.26 -4.33 10.74
CA ALA A 204 -17.23 -3.42 10.25
C ALA A 204 -16.28 -4.14 9.28
N ALA A 205 -16.04 -5.42 9.54
CA ALA A 205 -15.22 -6.37 8.80
C ALA A 205 -15.75 -6.68 7.38
N CYS A 206 -17.04 -6.51 7.08
CA CYS A 206 -17.54 -6.62 5.69
C CYS A 206 -17.32 -5.31 4.90
N ARG A 207 -17.50 -4.15 5.55
CA ARG A 207 -17.44 -2.82 4.91
C ARG A 207 -16.10 -2.48 4.22
N ILE A 208 -14.94 -2.84 4.78
CA ILE A 208 -13.61 -2.48 4.18
C ILE A 208 -13.19 -3.41 3.01
N MET A 209 -13.83 -4.54 2.73
CA MET A 209 -13.49 -5.46 1.61
C MET A 209 -14.32 -5.07 0.40
N GLN A 210 -15.60 -4.77 0.65
CA GLN A 210 -16.42 -3.98 -0.26
C GLN A 210 -15.79 -2.60 -0.54
N ALA A 211 -15.07 -2.02 0.44
CA ALA A 211 -14.24 -0.85 0.21
C ALA A 211 -12.97 -1.15 -0.59
N LYS A 212 -12.29 -2.30 -0.47
CA LYS A 212 -11.04 -2.61 -1.20
C LYS A 212 -11.24 -2.68 -2.72
N ASP A 213 -12.34 -3.28 -3.20
CA ASP A 213 -12.69 -3.28 -4.62
C ASP A 213 -13.14 -1.90 -5.11
N LYS A 214 -13.90 -1.16 -4.28
CA LYS A 214 -14.17 0.27 -4.53
C LYS A 214 -12.90 1.11 -4.47
N LEU A 215 -11.89 0.74 -3.68
CA LEU A 215 -10.65 1.48 -3.43
C LEU A 215 -9.67 1.31 -4.57
N ILE A 216 -9.57 0.11 -5.17
CA ILE A 216 -8.80 -0.13 -6.40
C ILE A 216 -9.39 0.71 -7.57
N THR A 217 -10.72 0.88 -7.56
CA THR A 217 -11.47 1.72 -8.49
C THR A 217 -11.38 3.21 -8.15
N LEU A 218 -11.20 3.56 -6.87
CA LEU A 218 -11.06 4.93 -6.36
C LEU A 218 -9.61 5.43 -6.45
N GLN A 219 -8.60 4.55 -6.41
CA GLN A 219 -7.18 4.89 -6.51
C GLN A 219 -6.80 5.76 -7.73
N PRO A 220 -7.31 5.54 -8.96
CA PRO A 220 -7.05 6.47 -10.07
C PRO A 220 -7.78 7.82 -9.87
N VAL A 221 -8.95 7.82 -9.23
CA VAL A 221 -9.71 9.05 -8.94
C VAL A 221 -8.95 9.90 -7.92
N VAL A 222 -8.45 9.31 -6.82
CA VAL A 222 -7.66 10.05 -5.83
C VAL A 222 -6.37 10.61 -6.46
N ARG A 223 -5.68 9.84 -7.31
CA ARG A 223 -4.50 10.36 -8.05
C ARG A 223 -4.85 11.51 -8.99
N ALA A 224 -6.01 11.48 -9.64
CA ALA A 224 -6.49 12.59 -10.44
C ALA A 224 -6.76 13.84 -9.58
N CYS A 225 -7.34 13.68 -8.38
CA CYS A 225 -7.51 14.77 -7.42
C CYS A 225 -6.17 15.35 -6.95
N VAL A 226 -5.17 14.50 -6.66
CA VAL A 226 -3.81 14.95 -6.29
C VAL A 226 -3.16 15.72 -7.43
N PHE A 227 -3.28 15.24 -8.67
CA PHE A 227 -2.80 15.94 -9.86
C PHE A 227 -3.42 17.33 -9.97
N LEU A 228 -4.75 17.44 -9.86
CA LEU A 228 -5.45 18.73 -9.95
C LEU A 228 -5.03 19.68 -8.83
N ALA A 229 -4.98 19.21 -7.58
CA ALA A 229 -4.59 20.02 -6.43
C ALA A 229 -3.15 20.57 -6.56
N THR A 230 -2.20 19.71 -6.91
CA THR A 230 -0.79 20.11 -7.08
C THR A 230 -0.59 21.01 -8.31
N ALA A 231 -1.30 20.77 -9.41
CA ALA A 231 -1.26 21.64 -10.59
C ALA A 231 -1.82 23.03 -10.28
N VAL A 232 -2.98 23.11 -9.61
CA VAL A 232 -3.59 24.38 -9.19
C VAL A 232 -2.64 25.15 -8.26
N ALA A 233 -2.06 24.49 -7.25
CA ALA A 233 -1.09 25.10 -6.35
C ALA A 233 0.14 25.67 -7.08
N ALA A 234 0.72 24.90 -8.02
CA ALA A 234 1.87 25.33 -8.80
C ALA A 234 1.55 26.54 -9.70
N VAL A 235 0.39 26.52 -10.36
CA VAL A 235 -0.04 27.60 -11.27
C VAL A 235 -0.38 28.88 -10.50
N ILE A 236 -1.19 28.80 -9.44
CA ILE A 236 -1.58 29.98 -8.65
C ILE A 236 -0.33 30.65 -8.08
N MET A 237 0.58 29.88 -7.48
CA MET A 237 1.78 30.45 -6.88
C MET A 237 2.80 30.92 -7.93
N GLY A 238 2.98 30.17 -9.02
CA GLY A 238 3.93 30.49 -10.09
C GLY A 238 3.53 31.70 -10.94
N LEU A 239 2.24 32.03 -11.00
CA LEU A 239 1.73 33.23 -11.70
C LEU A 239 1.51 34.41 -10.75
N ASN A 240 1.74 34.23 -9.45
CA ASN A 240 1.47 35.25 -8.44
C ASN A 240 2.47 36.42 -8.55
N LYS A 241 1.94 37.61 -8.83
CA LYS A 241 2.69 38.86 -8.89
C LYS A 241 1.82 40.01 -8.37
N GLN A 242 2.40 40.88 -7.55
CA GLN A 242 1.74 42.11 -7.14
C GLN A 242 2.77 43.23 -6.98
N SER A 243 2.46 44.41 -7.51
CA SER A 243 3.28 45.61 -7.36
C SER A 243 2.58 46.64 -6.49
N TYR A 244 3.32 47.28 -5.59
CA TYR A 244 2.84 48.35 -4.73
C TYR A 244 3.78 49.56 -4.79
N THR A 245 3.24 50.77 -4.91
CA THR A 245 4.02 52.00 -5.06
C THR A 245 3.97 52.82 -3.77
N THR A 246 5.12 53.11 -3.17
CA THR A 246 5.21 53.96 -1.97
C THR A 246 6.04 55.19 -2.24
N VAL A 247 5.69 56.30 -1.61
CA VAL A 247 6.54 57.50 -1.60
C VAL A 247 7.70 57.24 -0.63
N VAL A 248 8.93 57.23 -1.13
CA VAL A 248 10.15 56.97 -0.33
C VAL A 248 10.89 58.25 0.02
N ALA A 249 10.67 59.34 -0.72
CA ALA A 249 11.21 60.65 -0.42
C ALA A 249 10.36 61.76 -1.05
N ILE A 250 10.45 62.97 -0.52
CA ILE A 250 9.92 64.19 -1.15
C ILE A 250 11.12 65.10 -1.39
N VAL A 251 11.39 65.47 -2.64
CA VAL A 251 12.45 66.41 -3.01
C VAL A 251 11.79 67.70 -3.47
N GLY A 252 11.86 68.75 -2.64
CA GLY A 252 11.10 69.99 -2.85
C GLY A 252 9.60 69.75 -2.66
N THR A 253 8.80 69.89 -3.73
CA THR A 253 7.34 69.70 -3.75
C THR A 253 6.88 68.46 -4.52
N ARG A 254 7.81 67.65 -5.06
CA ARG A 254 7.49 66.47 -5.87
C ARG A 254 7.77 65.17 -5.09
N PRO A 255 6.79 64.25 -4.95
CA PRO A 255 7.02 62.97 -4.31
C PRO A 255 7.81 62.03 -5.23
N VAL A 256 8.88 61.43 -4.70
CA VAL A 256 9.64 60.36 -5.36
C VAL A 256 9.01 59.03 -4.95
N THR A 257 8.35 58.38 -5.90
CA THR A 257 7.71 57.08 -5.71
C THR A 257 8.67 55.96 -6.10
N GLN A 258 8.72 54.92 -5.29
CA GLN A 258 9.43 53.68 -5.60
C GLN A 258 8.43 52.53 -5.65
N THR A 259 8.53 51.74 -6.71
CA THR A 259 7.66 50.59 -6.95
C THR A 259 8.31 49.34 -6.38
N PHE A 260 7.75 48.78 -5.32
CA PHE A 260 8.16 47.48 -4.78
C PHE A 260 7.29 46.40 -5.39
N THR A 261 7.91 45.47 -6.12
CA THR A 261 7.21 44.35 -6.75
C THR A 261 7.48 43.08 -5.97
N ALA A 262 6.43 42.43 -5.47
CA ALA A 262 6.52 41.12 -4.84
C ALA A 262 6.32 40.03 -5.91
N LYS A 263 7.33 39.18 -6.10
CA LYS A 263 7.28 38.00 -6.98
C LYS A 263 7.55 36.75 -6.16
N PHE A 264 6.97 35.61 -6.56
CA PHE A 264 7.27 34.33 -5.92
C PHE A 264 8.76 33.95 -6.02
N LYS A 265 9.46 34.45 -7.04
CA LYS A 265 10.89 34.18 -7.29
C LYS A 265 11.82 34.83 -6.26
N ASP A 266 11.35 35.84 -5.54
CA ASP A 266 12.18 36.59 -4.59
C ASP A 266 12.39 35.80 -3.28
N THR A 267 11.58 34.76 -3.04
CA THR A 267 11.69 33.88 -1.86
C THR A 267 12.01 32.44 -2.28
N PRO A 268 13.15 31.87 -1.88
CA PRO A 268 13.55 30.53 -2.31
C PRO A 268 12.59 29.43 -1.87
N ALA A 269 11.90 29.59 -0.73
CA ALA A 269 10.90 28.64 -0.26
C ALA A 269 9.70 28.54 -1.22
N PHE A 270 9.26 29.66 -1.78
CA PHE A 270 8.15 29.69 -2.75
C PHE A 270 8.56 29.11 -4.10
N VAL A 271 9.81 29.30 -4.51
CA VAL A 271 10.37 28.64 -5.70
C VAL A 271 10.40 27.13 -5.51
N PHE A 272 10.90 26.63 -4.37
CA PHE A 272 10.92 25.21 -4.06
C PHE A 272 9.51 24.60 -4.04
N PHE A 273 8.55 25.29 -3.43
CA PHE A 273 7.14 24.90 -3.43
C PHE A 273 6.55 24.72 -4.83
N VAL A 274 6.79 25.67 -5.75
CA VAL A 274 6.30 25.58 -7.14
C VAL A 274 6.95 24.40 -7.87
N ILE A 275 8.25 24.20 -7.71
CA ILE A 275 8.99 23.08 -8.34
C ILE A 275 8.49 21.74 -7.80
N ALA A 276 8.33 21.59 -6.48
CA ALA A 276 7.85 20.37 -5.85
C ALA A 276 6.44 19.99 -6.33
N ASN A 277 5.52 20.96 -6.38
CA ASN A 277 4.16 20.73 -6.88
C ASN A 277 4.12 20.42 -8.39
N ALA A 278 5.02 21.01 -9.19
CA ALA A 278 5.14 20.70 -10.62
C ALA A 278 5.68 19.28 -10.88
N ILE A 279 6.68 18.83 -10.12
CA ILE A 279 7.20 17.46 -10.21
C ILE A 279 6.11 16.46 -9.80
N ALA A 280 5.41 16.74 -8.70
CA ALA A 280 4.35 15.87 -8.21
C ALA A 280 3.17 15.77 -9.19
N SER A 281 2.78 16.87 -9.83
CA SER A 281 1.71 16.84 -10.84
C SER A 281 2.14 16.04 -12.07
N GLY A 282 3.37 16.24 -12.56
CA GLY A 282 3.94 15.46 -13.67
C GLY A 282 3.99 13.96 -13.38
N TYR A 283 4.43 13.58 -12.18
CA TYR A 283 4.46 12.18 -11.74
C TYR A 283 3.07 11.56 -11.64
N ASN A 284 2.10 12.24 -11.01
CA ASN A 284 0.74 11.71 -10.89
C ASN A 284 0.06 11.56 -12.26
N LEU A 285 0.31 12.49 -13.18
CA LEU A 285 -0.15 12.39 -14.57
C LEU A 285 0.51 11.21 -15.29
N MET A 286 1.83 11.04 -15.14
CA MET A 286 2.57 9.92 -15.73
C MET A 286 2.03 8.57 -15.25
N VAL A 287 1.79 8.40 -13.94
CA VAL A 287 1.22 7.15 -13.40
C VAL A 287 -0.20 6.89 -13.91
N LEU A 288 -1.01 7.94 -14.09
CA LEU A 288 -2.35 7.81 -14.67
C LEU A 288 -2.31 7.36 -16.14
N VAL A 289 -1.39 7.92 -16.93
CA VAL A 289 -1.19 7.57 -18.35
C VAL A 289 -0.66 6.15 -18.49
N THR A 290 0.40 5.80 -17.75
CA THR A 290 1.00 4.46 -17.81
C THR A 290 0.02 3.38 -17.38
N ARG A 291 -0.83 3.64 -16.36
CA ARG A 291 -1.89 2.71 -15.93
C ARG A 291 -2.98 2.50 -16.98
N ARG A 292 -3.23 3.47 -17.87
CA ARG A 292 -4.15 3.31 -19.00
C ARG A 292 -3.55 2.51 -20.14
N ILE A 293 -2.24 2.63 -20.37
CA ILE A 293 -1.54 2.06 -21.54
C ILE A 293 -1.04 0.62 -21.25
N LEU A 294 -0.41 0.38 -20.09
CA LEU A 294 0.13 -0.91 -19.69
C LEU A 294 -0.79 -1.54 -18.63
N GLN A 295 -1.53 -2.59 -19.00
CA GLN A 295 -2.47 -3.25 -18.08
C GLN A 295 -1.83 -3.66 -16.74
N ARG A 296 -2.69 -3.75 -15.70
CA ARG A 296 -2.49 -3.83 -14.22
C ARG A 296 -1.35 -4.70 -13.64
N ARG A 297 -0.59 -5.47 -14.41
CA ARG A 297 0.09 -6.68 -13.91
C ARG A 297 1.53 -6.49 -13.40
N VAL A 298 2.21 -5.36 -13.66
CA VAL A 298 3.68 -5.30 -13.49
C VAL A 298 4.20 -4.15 -12.58
N GLN A 299 3.35 -3.32 -11.95
CA GLN A 299 3.81 -2.04 -11.34
C GLN A 299 3.64 -1.86 -9.82
N SER A 300 3.26 -2.88 -9.03
CA SER A 300 2.81 -2.63 -7.65
C SER A 300 3.89 -2.10 -6.69
N LEU A 301 5.15 -2.57 -6.81
CA LEU A 301 6.18 -2.31 -5.80
C LEU A 301 7.06 -1.07 -6.10
N SER A 302 7.38 -0.81 -7.36
CA SER A 302 8.14 0.38 -7.77
C SER A 302 7.35 1.69 -7.60
N VAL A 303 6.04 1.67 -7.83
CA VAL A 303 5.18 2.86 -7.70
C VAL A 303 5.05 3.28 -6.23
N HIS A 304 4.99 2.33 -5.30
CA HIS A 304 4.91 2.65 -3.86
C HIS A 304 6.17 3.35 -3.34
N LEU A 305 7.36 2.90 -3.78
CA LEU A 305 8.62 3.55 -3.41
C LEU A 305 8.69 5.00 -3.94
N LEU A 306 8.29 5.21 -5.19
CA LEU A 306 8.26 6.55 -5.80
C LEU A 306 7.20 7.45 -5.15
N ASP A 307 6.04 6.91 -4.76
CA ASP A 307 4.99 7.66 -4.07
C ASP A 307 5.45 8.19 -2.69
N MET A 308 6.30 7.43 -1.98
CA MET A 308 6.88 7.90 -0.72
C MET A 308 7.85 9.07 -0.94
N VAL A 309 8.67 9.02 -1.99
CA VAL A 309 9.57 10.13 -2.37
C VAL A 309 8.79 11.38 -2.76
N ILE A 310 7.69 11.23 -3.51
CA ILE A 310 6.86 12.37 -3.91
C ILE A 310 6.12 12.96 -2.70
N LEU A 311 5.64 12.13 -1.77
CA LEU A 311 5.03 12.61 -0.53
C LEU A 311 6.01 13.45 0.29
N THR A 312 7.25 13.00 0.47
CA THR A 312 8.24 13.75 1.25
C THR A 312 8.64 15.05 0.56
N LEU A 313 8.79 15.04 -0.77
CA LEU A 313 9.05 16.24 -1.56
C LEU A 313 7.93 17.29 -1.42
N LEU A 314 6.67 16.86 -1.56
CA LEU A 314 5.52 17.75 -1.40
C LEU A 314 5.39 18.27 0.04
N ALA A 315 5.50 17.40 1.04
CA ALA A 315 5.36 17.78 2.45
C ALA A 315 6.42 18.80 2.87
N THR A 316 7.68 18.59 2.45
CA THR A 316 8.77 19.54 2.75
C THR A 316 8.60 20.87 2.01
N GLY A 317 8.17 20.84 0.73
CA GLY A 317 7.85 22.04 -0.03
C GLY A 317 6.74 22.87 0.60
N SER A 318 5.66 22.22 1.02
CA SER A 318 4.52 22.87 1.67
C SER A 318 4.88 23.40 3.06
N ALA A 319 5.62 22.65 3.87
CA ALA A 319 6.03 23.09 5.20
C ALA A 319 6.97 24.32 5.15
N THR A 320 7.94 24.32 4.23
CA THR A 320 8.88 25.45 4.08
C THR A 320 8.19 26.71 3.54
N ALA A 321 7.26 26.57 2.60
CA ALA A 321 6.48 27.71 2.13
C ALA A 321 5.48 28.21 3.17
N ALA A 322 4.88 27.31 3.98
CA ALA A 322 4.01 27.68 5.07
C ALA A 322 4.73 28.48 6.16
N SER A 323 5.97 28.10 6.51
CA SER A 323 6.75 28.87 7.50
C SER A 323 7.05 30.28 7.00
N MET A 324 7.43 30.43 5.73
CA MET A 324 7.63 31.75 5.12
C MET A 324 6.34 32.55 4.98
N ALA A 325 5.21 31.89 4.72
CA ALA A 325 3.90 32.54 4.71
C ALA A 325 3.50 33.05 6.10
N GLN A 326 3.82 32.31 7.16
CA GLN A 326 3.56 32.72 8.54
C GLN A 326 4.40 33.94 8.92
N LEU A 327 5.67 33.96 8.52
CA LEU A 327 6.52 35.15 8.68
C LEU A 327 5.98 36.34 7.88
N GLY A 328 5.48 36.10 6.65
CA GLY A 328 4.86 37.14 5.83
C GLY A 328 3.58 37.73 6.43
N LYS A 329 2.79 36.91 7.13
CA LYS A 329 1.52 37.30 7.75
C LYS A 329 1.71 38.01 9.09
N ASN A 330 2.50 37.42 10.00
CA ASN A 330 2.61 37.91 11.38
C ASN A 330 3.88 38.75 11.62
N GLY A 331 4.88 38.65 10.74
CA GLY A 331 6.21 39.21 10.99
C GLY A 331 6.95 38.53 12.14
N ASN A 332 8.12 39.07 12.47
CA ASN A 332 8.86 38.72 13.67
C ASN A 332 9.62 39.95 14.18
N LEU A 333 9.19 40.48 15.33
CA LEU A 333 9.80 41.67 15.94
C LEU A 333 11.28 41.44 16.30
N HIS A 334 11.64 40.25 16.80
CA HIS A 334 13.01 39.94 17.22
C HIS A 334 14.01 39.94 16.05
N ALA A 335 13.56 39.49 14.88
CA ALA A 335 14.34 39.51 13.65
C ALA A 335 14.15 40.82 12.85
N ARG A 336 13.41 41.80 13.38
CA ARG A 336 13.00 43.04 12.69
C ARG A 336 12.34 42.77 11.33
N TRP A 337 11.58 41.69 11.26
CA TRP A 337 10.85 41.31 10.06
C TRP A 337 9.44 41.87 10.13
N ASN A 338 9.16 42.92 9.35
CA ASN A 338 7.83 43.52 9.27
C ASN A 338 6.86 42.64 8.47
N PRO A 339 5.57 42.60 8.85
CA PRO A 339 4.55 41.88 8.10
C PRO A 339 4.41 42.47 6.68
N ILE A 340 4.28 41.59 5.70
CA ILE A 340 4.24 41.92 4.27
C ILE A 340 2.79 41.87 3.75
N CYS A 341 1.98 40.95 4.30
CA CYS A 341 0.60 40.73 3.86
C CYS A 341 -0.33 41.94 4.05
N ASP A 342 0.02 42.90 4.93
CA ASP A 342 -0.76 44.15 5.10
C ASP A 342 -0.70 45.06 3.86
N LYS A 343 0.42 45.05 3.12
CA LYS A 343 0.59 45.83 1.89
C LYS A 343 0.25 45.00 0.64
N PHE A 344 0.63 43.73 0.63
CA PHE A 344 0.47 42.82 -0.50
C PHE A 344 -0.63 41.77 -0.25
N GLY A 345 -1.83 42.25 0.07
CA GLY A 345 -2.96 41.39 0.45
C GLY A 345 -3.39 40.39 -0.63
N SER A 346 -3.44 40.81 -1.91
CA SER A 346 -3.84 39.92 -3.02
C SER A 346 -2.80 38.82 -3.26
N PHE A 347 -1.52 39.16 -3.23
CA PHE A 347 -0.42 38.20 -3.31
C PHE A 347 -0.49 37.19 -2.17
N CYS A 348 -0.73 37.65 -0.95
CA CYS A 348 -0.85 36.81 0.23
C CYS A 348 -2.09 35.90 0.18
N ASN A 349 -3.23 36.39 -0.30
CA ASN A 349 -4.45 35.61 -0.46
C ASN A 349 -4.28 34.50 -1.52
N HIS A 350 -3.75 34.84 -2.70
CA HIS A 350 -3.47 33.84 -3.75
C HIS A 350 -2.43 32.80 -3.27
N GLY A 351 -1.37 33.25 -2.58
CA GLY A 351 -0.37 32.35 -1.99
C GLY A 351 -0.98 31.44 -0.92
N GLY A 352 -1.89 31.95 -0.10
CA GLY A 352 -2.64 31.16 0.89
C GLY A 352 -3.51 30.08 0.25
N ILE A 353 -4.25 30.40 -0.81
CA ILE A 353 -5.06 29.43 -1.56
C ILE A 353 -4.17 28.33 -2.16
N ALA A 354 -3.03 28.70 -2.74
CA ALA A 354 -2.07 27.74 -3.27
C ALA A 354 -1.52 26.79 -2.19
N LEU A 355 -1.18 27.32 -1.00
CA LEU A 355 -0.72 26.53 0.13
C LEU A 355 -1.78 25.53 0.60
N VAL A 356 -3.01 25.99 0.83
CA VAL A 356 -4.13 25.14 1.25
C VAL A 356 -4.36 24.02 0.23
N SER A 357 -4.37 24.35 -1.07
CA SER A 357 -4.52 23.37 -2.15
C SER A 357 -3.41 22.30 -2.13
N SER A 358 -2.16 22.71 -1.88
CA SER A 358 -1.03 21.77 -1.79
C SER A 358 -1.09 20.89 -0.54
N PHE A 359 -1.53 21.42 0.61
CA PHE A 359 -1.74 20.62 1.83
C PHE A 359 -2.84 19.56 1.66
N ILE A 360 -3.91 19.88 0.93
CA ILE A 360 -4.92 18.89 0.52
C ILE A 360 -4.25 17.80 -0.34
N GLY A 361 -3.39 18.19 -1.28
CA GLY A 361 -2.60 17.26 -2.09
C GLY A 361 -1.70 16.33 -1.24
N VAL A 362 -1.02 16.88 -0.24
CA VAL A 362 -0.19 16.10 0.72
C VAL A 362 -1.04 15.11 1.51
N ALA A 363 -2.20 15.53 2.03
CA ALA A 363 -3.09 14.65 2.78
C ALA A 363 -3.64 13.50 1.92
N LEU A 364 -4.04 13.79 0.68
CA LEU A 364 -4.50 12.78 -0.28
C LEU A 364 -3.36 11.82 -0.68
N MET A 365 -2.14 12.32 -0.87
CA MET A 365 -0.98 11.49 -1.19
C MET A 365 -0.55 10.62 -0.01
N LEU A 366 -0.65 11.14 1.21
CA LEU A 366 -0.45 10.37 2.44
C LEU A 366 -1.49 9.26 2.55
N ALA A 367 -2.77 9.56 2.32
CA ALA A 367 -3.82 8.55 2.30
C ALA A 367 -3.50 7.46 1.26
N LEU A 368 -3.09 7.81 0.05
CA LEU A 368 -2.69 6.83 -0.98
C LEU A 368 -1.51 5.94 -0.54
N ASN A 369 -0.52 6.54 0.11
CA ASN A 369 0.63 5.82 0.62
C ASN A 369 0.26 4.87 1.75
N LEU A 370 -0.60 5.29 2.68
CA LEU A 370 -1.11 4.47 3.76
C LEU A 370 -1.99 3.33 3.24
N LEU A 371 -2.82 3.59 2.23
CA LEU A 371 -3.66 2.57 1.60
C LEU A 371 -2.80 1.52 0.88
N SER A 372 -1.74 1.98 0.18
CA SER A 372 -0.79 1.09 -0.49
C SER A 372 0.04 0.31 0.54
N ALA A 373 0.46 0.95 1.63
CA ALA A 373 1.14 0.31 2.75
C ALA A 373 0.23 -0.68 3.46
N ALA A 374 -1.05 -0.39 3.68
CA ALA A 374 -2.01 -1.31 4.29
C ALA A 374 -2.34 -2.49 3.36
N ALA A 375 -2.36 -2.27 2.05
CA ALA A 375 -2.47 -3.34 1.07
C ALA A 375 -1.23 -4.24 1.03
N ASN A 376 -0.05 -3.66 1.29
CA ASN A 376 1.25 -4.34 1.31
C ASN A 376 1.68 -4.81 2.72
N SER A 377 0.96 -4.41 3.77
CA SER A 377 1.34 -4.65 5.17
C SER A 377 1.07 -6.11 5.51
N PRO A 378 2.09 -6.83 5.97
CA PRO A 378 1.90 -8.18 6.46
C PRO A 378 1.31 -8.15 7.86
N ARG A 379 0.12 -8.73 8.01
CA ARG A 379 -0.60 -8.98 9.28
C ARG A 379 0.36 -9.37 10.42
N SER A 380 0.41 -8.55 11.48
CA SER A 380 1.21 -8.79 12.70
C SER A 380 0.49 -9.79 13.62
N ASN A 381 1.19 -10.85 14.02
CA ASN A 381 0.78 -11.71 15.14
C ASN A 381 0.82 -10.90 16.43
N VAL A 382 -0.32 -10.72 17.09
CA VAL A 382 -0.39 -10.20 18.46
C VAL A 382 -0.80 -11.35 19.36
N THR A 383 0.16 -11.77 20.18
CA THR A 383 0.05 -12.67 21.32
C THR A 383 -0.97 -12.16 22.35
N GLY A 384 -1.90 -13.05 22.73
CA GLY A 384 -2.44 -13.27 24.07
C GLY A 384 -3.19 -12.12 24.77
N GLN A 385 -4.49 -12.31 24.99
CA GLN A 385 -5.01 -12.67 26.31
C GLN A 385 -6.41 -13.28 26.21
#